data_AF-A0AAV3IAI8-F1
#
_entry.id   AF-A0AAV3IAI8-F1
#
_cell.length_a   1.000
_cell.length_b   1.000
_cell.length_c   1.000
_cell.angle_alpha   90.00
_cell.angle_beta   90.00
_cell.angle_gamma   90.00
#
_symmetry.space_group_name_H-M   'P 1'
#
loop_
_entity.id
_entity.type
_entity.pdbx_description
1 polymer ?
#
loop_
_entity_poly.entity_id
_entity_poly.type
_entity_poly.pdbx_seq_one_letter_code
_entity_poly.pdbx_strand_id
1 'polypeptide(L)' 'MGKTASINDVDMTVIPGETLAELNALSGPAVSLVVFSSGYRPRRGDRVVYDGQQWTVTWHERFNGKPMIFIE' A
#
# COMPACT_ATOMS: atom_id res chain seq x y z
N MET A 1 0.40 6.39 -14.10
CA MET A 1 1.41 5.32 -14.30
C MET A 1 1.65 4.65 -12.96
N GLY A 2 1.89 3.34 -12.91
CA GLY A 2 2.21 2.66 -11.64
C GLY A 2 3.57 3.10 -11.11
N LYS A 3 3.71 3.21 -9.79
CA LYS A 3 4.98 3.40 -9.09
C LYS A 3 5.53 2.05 -8.63
N THR A 4 6.80 2.03 -8.23
CA THR A 4 7.41 0.86 -7.59
C THR A 4 7.49 1.08 -6.08
N ALA A 5 7.09 0.06 -5.33
CA ALA A 5 7.41 -0.05 -3.90
C ALA A 5 8.19 -1.36 -3.69
N SER A 6 9.19 -1.35 -2.81
CA SER A 6 9.84 -2.57 -2.36
C SER A 6 9.13 -3.08 -1.12
N ILE A 7 8.45 -4.23 -1.21
CA ILE A 7 7.72 -4.83 -0.09
C ILE A 7 8.42 -6.12 0.33
N ASN A 8 8.91 -6.17 1.56
CA ASN A 8 9.76 -7.27 2.06
C ASN A 8 10.87 -7.64 1.07
N ASP A 9 11.58 -6.61 0.59
CA ASP A 9 12.69 -6.70 -0.38
C ASP A 9 12.29 -7.26 -1.76
N VAL A 10 10.99 -7.25 -2.10
CA VAL A 10 10.47 -7.61 -3.41
C VAL A 10 9.84 -6.39 -4.07
N ASP A 11 10.26 -6.08 -5.29
CA ASP A 11 9.72 -4.95 -6.04
C ASP A 11 8.30 -5.24 -6.55
N MET A 12 7.38 -4.35 -6.21
CA MET A 12 5.97 -4.45 -6.52
C MET A 12 5.48 -3.23 -7.28
N THR A 13 4.66 -3.45 -8.30
CA THR A 13 3.94 -2.36 -8.96
C THR A 13 2.76 -1.93 -8.08
N VAL A 14 2.72 -0.65 -7.74
CA VAL A 14 1.70 -0.04 -6.88
C VAL A 14 1.08 1.21 -7.51
N ILE A 15 -0.12 1.56 -7.08
CA ILE A 15 -0.73 2.86 -7.37
C ILE A 15 -1.13 3.49 -6.02
N PRO A 16 -0.72 4.75 -5.74
CA PRO A 16 -1.18 5.45 -4.54
C PRO A 16 -2.70 5.64 -4.55
N GLY A 17 -3.35 5.38 -3.41
CA GLY A 17 -4.79 5.51 -3.21
C GLY A 17 -5.25 6.94 -2.94
N GLU A 18 -4.57 7.94 -3.50
CA GLU A 18 -4.82 9.39 -3.26
C GLU A 18 -6.29 9.79 -3.52
N THR A 19 -6.99 9.11 -4.44
CA THR A 19 -8.41 9.32 -4.73
C THR A 19 -9.39 8.72 -3.71
N LEU A 20 -8.93 7.89 -2.76
CA LEU A 20 -9.76 7.23 -1.75
C LEU A 20 -9.61 7.83 -0.35
N ALA A 21 -8.54 8.60 -0.10
CA ALA A 21 -8.34 9.31 1.17
C ALA A 21 -9.46 10.32 1.47
N GLU A 22 -10.11 10.87 0.43
CA GLU A 22 -11.27 11.77 0.58
C GLU A 22 -12.55 11.03 1.05
N LEU A 23 -12.65 9.71 0.87
CA LEU A 23 -13.85 8.94 1.18
C LEU A 23 -13.93 8.41 2.62
N ASN A 24 -12.81 8.37 3.36
CA ASN A 24 -12.75 7.82 4.72
C ASN A 24 -12.04 8.77 5.69
N ALA A 25 -12.56 10.00 5.83
CA ALA A 25 -12.05 11.06 6.71
C ALA A 25 -12.17 10.78 8.23
N LEU A 26 -11.90 9.55 8.67
CA LEU A 26 -12.00 9.12 10.07
C LEU A 26 -10.72 8.49 10.65
N SER A 27 -9.63 8.35 9.89
CA SER A 27 -8.41 7.69 10.42
C SER A 27 -7.12 8.19 9.77
N GLY A 28 -6.56 9.28 10.31
CA GLY A 28 -5.17 9.72 10.10
C GLY A 28 -4.70 9.95 8.65
N PRO A 29 -3.50 10.53 8.45
CA PRO A 29 -2.89 10.61 7.12
C PRO A 29 -2.21 9.27 6.78
N ALA A 30 -2.98 8.19 6.63
CA ALA A 30 -2.44 6.91 6.21
C ALA A 30 -2.16 6.93 4.70
N VAL A 31 -0.91 6.70 4.29
CA VAL A 31 -0.58 6.48 2.87
C VAL A 31 -1.14 5.12 2.48
N SER A 32 -1.91 5.06 1.41
CA SER A 32 -2.45 3.80 0.90
C SER A 32 -1.88 3.45 -0.47
N LEU A 33 -1.60 2.16 -0.68
CA LEU A 33 -1.05 1.63 -1.92
C LEU A 33 -1.90 0.45 -2.39
N VAL A 34 -2.38 0.50 -3.64
CA VAL A 34 -3.01 -0.66 -4.30
C VAL A 34 -1.93 -1.44 -5.02
N VAL A 35 -1.76 -2.72 -4.67
CA VAL A 35 -0.72 -3.59 -5.23
C VAL A 35 -1.23 -4.36 -6.44
N PHE A 36 -0.54 -4.20 -7.58
CA PHE A 36 -0.90 -4.83 -8.85
C PHE A 36 -0.13 -6.12 -9.11
N SER A 37 1.05 -6.28 -8.52
CA SER A 37 1.85 -7.51 -8.61
C SER A 37 1.06 -8.71 -8.08
N SER A 38 1.13 -9.83 -8.79
CA SER A 38 0.46 -11.07 -8.41
C SER A 38 1.15 -11.75 -7.23
N GLY A 39 0.41 -12.60 -6.51
CA GLY A 39 0.97 -13.42 -5.44
C GLY A 39 1.23 -12.71 -4.11
N TYR A 40 1.23 -11.38 -4.06
CA TYR A 40 1.36 -10.64 -2.81
C TYR A 40 0.16 -10.88 -1.88
N ARG A 41 0.45 -11.29 -0.64
CA ARG A 41 -0.52 -11.49 0.43
C ARG A 41 -0.11 -10.59 1.60
N PRO A 42 -0.76 -9.43 1.77
CA PRO A 42 -0.36 -8.47 2.79
C PRO A 42 -0.44 -9.06 4.20
N ARG A 43 0.45 -8.59 5.05
CA ARG A 43 0.41 -8.81 6.49
C ARG A 43 0.72 -7.50 7.20
N ARG A 44 0.08 -7.28 8.35
CA ARG A 44 0.51 -6.22 9.27
C ARG A 44 1.96 -6.48 9.68
N GLY A 45 2.80 -5.46 9.57
CA GLY A 45 4.24 -5.55 9.84
C GLY A 45 5.12 -5.75 8.60
N ASP A 46 4.54 -5.93 7.41
CA ASP A 46 5.34 -5.97 6.18
C ASP A 46 6.12 -4.66 6.01
N ARG A 47 7.42 -4.77 5.70
CA ARG A 47 8.31 -3.63 5.48
C ARG A 47 8.09 -3.11 4.06
N VAL A 48 7.88 -1.80 3.94
CA VAL A 48 7.63 -1.15 2.64
C VAL A 48 8.62 -0.01 2.44
N VAL A 49 9.32 0.01 1.31
CA VAL A 49 10.09 1.17 0.85
C VAL A 49 9.33 1.81 -0.30
N TYR A 50 8.88 3.05 -0.13
CA TYR A 50 8.07 3.77 -1.11
C TYR A 50 8.41 5.27 -1.06
N ASP A 51 8.58 5.89 -2.24
CA ASP A 51 9.04 7.27 -2.42
C ASP A 51 10.32 7.60 -1.61
N GLY A 52 11.23 6.63 -1.50
CA GLY A 52 12.52 6.77 -0.81
C GLY A 52 12.45 6.67 0.72
N GLN A 53 11.27 6.50 1.30
CA GLN A 53 11.06 6.34 2.74
C GLN A 53 10.68 4.90 3.09
N GLN A 54 11.07 4.46 4.28
CA GLN A 54 10.64 3.19 4.86
C GLN A 54 9.37 3.38 5.68
N TRP A 55 8.45 2.43 5.53
CA TRP A 55 7.15 2.37 6.16
C TRP A 55 6.85 0.95 6.63
N THR A 56 5.79 0.80 7.41
CA THR A 56 5.26 -0.49 7.85
C THR A 56 3.79 -0.62 7.48
N VAL A 57 3.37 -1.78 6.96
CA VAL A 57 1.94 -2.06 6.78
C VAL A 57 1.24 -2.13 8.13
N THR A 58 0.29 -1.24 8.39
CA THR A 58 -0.52 -1.20 9.62
C THR A 58 -1.87 -1.89 9.43
N TRP A 59 -2.44 -1.76 8.23
CA TRP A 59 -3.74 -2.30 7.85
C TRP A 59 -3.76 -2.72 6.37
N HIS A 60 -4.67 -3.61 6.00
CA HIS A 60 -4.88 -3.98 4.60
C HIS A 60 -6.32 -4.39 4.31
N GLU A 61 -6.78 -4.10 3.10
CA GLU A 61 -8.11 -4.47 2.59
C GLU A 61 -8.04 -4.94 1.12
N ARG A 62 -9.20 -5.10 0.49
CA ARG A 62 -9.32 -5.44 -0.94
C ARG A 62 -9.95 -4.28 -1.70
N PHE A 63 -9.30 -3.86 -2.78
CA PHE A 63 -9.82 -2.90 -3.74
C PHE A 63 -9.92 -3.56 -5.12
N ASN A 64 -11.14 -3.75 -5.64
CA ASN A 64 -11.40 -4.47 -6.90
C ASN A 64 -10.69 -5.83 -6.97
N GLY A 65 -10.70 -6.57 -5.85
CA GLY A 65 -10.04 -7.87 -5.70
C GLY A 65 -8.52 -7.82 -5.51
N LYS A 66 -7.87 -6.66 -5.71
CA LYS A 66 -6.44 -6.46 -5.48
C LYS A 66 -6.15 -6.09 -4.03
N PRO A 67 -4.97 -6.43 -3.50
CA PRO A 67 -4.57 -5.97 -2.17
C PRO A 67 -4.42 -4.45 -2.13
N MET A 68 -5.00 -3.81 -1.12
CA MET A 68 -4.75 -2.42 -0.76
C MET A 68 -4.13 -2.41 0.64
N ILE A 69 -2.96 -1.78 0.78
CA ILE A 69 -2.23 -1.70 2.05
C ILE A 69 -2.18 -0.26 2.52
N PHE A 70 -2.22 -0.08 3.84
CA PHE A 70 -2.06 1.20 4.51
C PHE A 70 -0.73 1.16 5.25
N ILE A 71 0.08 2.19 5.04
CA ILE A 71 1.45 2.26 5.55
C ILE A 71 1.65 3.52 6.39
N GLU A 72 2.38 3.35 7.48
CA GLU A 72 2.79 4.41 8.42
C GLU A 72 4.25 4.22 8.86
#